data_AF-A0A124EDG9-F1
#
_entry.id   AF-A0A124EDG9-F1
#
_cell.length_a   1.000
_cell.length_b   1.000
_cell.length_c   1.000
_cell.angle_alpha   90.00
_cell.angle_beta   90.00
_cell.angle_gamma   90.00
#
_symmetry.space_group_name_H-M   'P 1'
#
loop_
_entity.id
_entity.type
_entity.pdbx_description
1 polymer ?
#
loop_
_entity_poly.entity_id
_entity_poly.type
_entity_poly.pdbx_seq_one_letter_code
_entity_poly.pdbx_strand_id
1 'polypeptide(L)'
;MTKERAIHRYEQYLHGLGREDIDTVCEVAGPGAKKAQDQGFGPCTSTYVIVFQMISPEQKKALQTATVDPQRVVVRTLDKIEMPLEAVRSSATFTESDLGSYTLEYLKNDYYITDGQ
;
A
#
# COMPACT_ATOMS: atom_id res chain seq x y z
N MET A 1 15.69 2.77 12.02
CA MET A 1 15.81 1.60 11.12
C MET A 1 14.90 1.84 9.92
N THR A 2 15.45 1.79 8.70
CA THR A 2 14.76 2.12 7.43
C THR A 2 13.64 1.14 7.08
N LYS A 3 13.89 -0.16 7.27
CA LYS A 3 12.91 -1.22 7.05
C LYS A 3 11.64 -1.08 7.89
N GLU A 4 11.80 -0.82 9.18
CA GLU A 4 10.68 -0.64 10.11
C GLU A 4 9.82 0.57 9.74
N ARG A 5 10.44 1.66 9.30
CA ARG A 5 9.70 2.84 8.84
C ARG A 5 8.89 2.54 7.58
N ALA A 6 9.47 1.84 6.60
CA ALA A 6 8.76 1.44 5.40
C ALA A 6 7.57 0.51 5.70
N ILE A 7 7.76 -0.46 6.60
CA ILE A 7 6.69 -1.33 7.08
C ILE A 7 5.56 -0.51 7.67
N HIS A 8 5.88 0.41 8.59
CA HIS A 8 4.87 1.24 9.23
C HIS A 8 4.09 2.09 8.21
N ARG A 9 4.77 2.67 7.22
CA ARG A 9 4.11 3.41 6.13
C ARG A 9 3.20 2.54 5.30
N TYR A 10 3.61 1.31 4.99
CA TYR A 10 2.78 0.38 4.25
C TYR A 10 1.55 -0.05 5.07
N GLU A 11 1.69 -0.29 6.37
CA GLU A 11 0.56 -0.56 7.27
C GLU A 11 -0.43 0.61 7.33
N GLN A 12 0.04 1.86 7.34
CA GLN A 12 -0.83 3.04 7.25
C GLN A 12 -1.65 3.04 5.96
N TYR A 13 -1.04 2.69 4.83
CA TYR A 13 -1.75 2.52 3.56
C TYR A 13 -2.81 1.42 3.63
N LEU A 14 -2.46 0.24 4.16
CA LEU A 14 -3.39 -0.88 4.34
C LEU A 14 -4.58 -0.47 5.22
N HIS A 15 -4.31 0.19 6.34
CA HIS A 15 -5.36 0.64 7.23
C HIS A 15 -6.21 1.74 6.60
N GLY A 16 -5.60 2.59 5.77
CA GLY A 16 -6.31 3.59 4.98
C GLY A 16 -7.30 2.95 4.00
N LEU A 17 -6.89 1.91 3.28
CA LEU A 17 -7.79 1.10 2.44
C LEU A 17 -8.95 0.52 3.27
N GLY A 18 -8.66 -0.01 4.46
CA GLY A 18 -9.67 -0.58 5.34
C GLY A 18 -10.66 0.42 5.94
N ARG A 19 -10.27 1.69 6.06
CA ARG A 19 -11.10 2.80 6.60
C ARG A 19 -11.71 3.68 5.50
N GLU A 20 -11.38 3.42 4.24
CA GLU A 20 -11.71 4.29 3.10
C GLU A 20 -11.17 5.71 3.30
N ASP A 21 -10.01 5.82 3.97
CA ASP A 21 -9.32 7.07 4.24
C ASP A 21 -8.50 7.48 3.01
N ILE A 22 -9.15 8.22 2.11
CA ILE A 22 -8.59 8.65 0.84
C ILE A 22 -7.34 9.52 1.02
N ASP A 23 -7.29 10.32 2.09
CA ASP A 23 -6.18 11.24 2.33
C ASP A 23 -4.93 10.45 2.70
N THR A 24 -5.03 9.51 3.63
CA THR A 24 -3.91 8.61 4.00
C THR A 24 -3.46 7.76 2.81
N VAL A 25 -4.40 7.18 2.07
CA VAL A 25 -4.10 6.35 0.91
C VAL A 25 -3.35 7.14 -0.16
N CYS A 26 -3.84 8.33 -0.50
CA CYS A 26 -3.20 9.18 -1.52
C CYS A 26 -1.92 9.86 -1.03
N GLU A 27 -1.75 10.05 0.29
CA GLU A 27 -0.47 10.49 0.86
C GLU A 27 0.61 9.42 0.67
N VAL A 28 0.34 8.18 1.09
CA VAL A 28 1.34 7.09 1.02
C VAL A 28 1.57 6.64 -0.41
N ALA A 29 0.51 6.53 -1.22
CA ALA A 29 0.59 6.10 -2.61
C ALA A 29 0.92 7.23 -3.59
N GLY A 30 1.08 8.48 -3.11
CA GLY A 30 1.18 9.68 -3.95
C GLY A 30 2.11 9.55 -5.16
N PRO A 31 3.38 9.12 -5.01
CA PRO A 31 4.29 8.94 -6.16
C PRO A 31 3.81 7.89 -7.17
N GLY A 32 3.40 6.70 -6.71
CA GLY A 32 2.86 5.65 -7.58
C GLY A 32 1.55 6.08 -8.26
N ALA A 33 0.67 6.76 -7.52
CA ALA A 33 -0.58 7.28 -8.05
C ALA A 33 -0.34 8.40 -9.09
N LYS A 34 0.67 9.26 -8.90
CA LYS A 34 1.09 10.26 -9.89
C LYS A 34 1.60 9.59 -11.17
N LYS A 35 2.42 8.54 -11.03
CA LYS A 35 2.90 7.73 -12.17
C LYS A 35 1.73 7.11 -12.94
N ALA A 36 0.75 6.52 -12.24
CA ALA A 36 -0.46 5.97 -12.87
C ALA A 36 -1.32 7.06 -13.52
N GLN A 37 -1.48 8.21 -12.87
CA GLN A 37 -2.19 9.35 -13.45
C GLN A 37 -1.55 9.79 -14.78
N ASP A 38 -0.22 9.88 -14.84
CA ASP A 38 0.52 10.24 -16.05
C ASP A 38 0.39 9.20 -17.18
N GLN A 39 -0.03 7.97 -16.84
CA GLN A 39 -0.36 6.90 -17.77
C GLN A 39 -1.85 6.89 -18.19
N GLY A 40 -2.66 7.80 -17.66
CA GLY A 40 -4.07 7.96 -18.03
C GLY A 40 -5.09 7.33 -17.08
N PHE A 41 -4.67 6.80 -15.93
CA PHE A 41 -5.59 6.21 -14.93
C PHE A 41 -6.42 7.24 -14.14
N GLY A 42 -6.11 8.53 -14.29
CA GLY A 42 -6.76 9.63 -13.59
C GLY A 42 -6.17 9.94 -12.21
N PRO A 43 -6.69 10.97 -11.52
CA PRO A 43 -6.22 11.36 -10.20
C PRO A 43 -6.42 10.27 -9.13
N CYS A 44 -5.49 10.22 -8.17
CA CYS A 44 -5.54 9.29 -7.03
C CYS A 44 -6.92 9.24 -6.36
N THR A 45 -7.49 10.40 -6.05
CA THR A 45 -8.77 10.50 -5.32
C THR A 45 -9.94 9.89 -6.08
N SER A 46 -9.97 10.00 -7.41
CA SER A 46 -11.01 9.35 -8.22
C SER A 46 -10.79 7.86 -8.36
N THR A 47 -9.54 7.42 -8.57
CA THR A 47 -9.21 6.01 -8.79
C THR A 47 -9.45 5.19 -7.52
N TYR A 48 -9.03 5.69 -6.36
CA TYR A 48 -9.18 4.94 -5.11
C TYR A 48 -10.63 4.89 -4.60
N VAL A 49 -11.49 5.83 -4.96
CA VAL A 49 -12.94 5.68 -4.70
C VAL A 49 -13.49 4.44 -5.40
N ILE A 50 -13.04 4.15 -6.62
CA ILE A 50 -13.41 2.92 -7.34
C ILE A 50 -12.78 1.70 -6.64
N VAL A 51 -11.49 1.77 -6.27
CA VAL A 51 -10.82 0.69 -5.52
C VAL A 51 -11.55 0.35 -4.23
N PHE A 52 -11.98 1.34 -3.45
CA PHE A 52 -12.76 1.11 -2.25
C PHE A 52 -14.05 0.36 -2.51
N GLN A 53 -14.70 0.55 -3.67
CA GLN A 53 -15.91 -0.19 -4.02
C GLN A 53 -15.63 -1.64 -4.44
N MET A 54 -14.41 -1.95 -4.88
CA MET A 54 -14.00 -3.30 -5.27
C MET A 54 -13.62 -4.18 -4.07
N ILE A 55 -13.15 -3.59 -2.97
CA ILE A 55 -12.76 -4.33 -1.75
C ILE A 55 -14.03 -4.70 -0.96
N SER A 56 -14.20 -5.99 -0.66
CA SER A 56 -15.36 -6.45 0.10
C SER A 56 -15.39 -5.88 1.54
N PRO A 57 -16.57 -5.79 2.18
CA PRO A 57 -16.64 -5.32 3.57
C PRO A 57 -15.80 -6.14 4.56
N GLU A 58 -15.69 -7.45 4.34
CA GLU A 58 -14.86 -8.34 5.16
C GLU A 58 -13.37 -8.01 5.01
N GLN A 59 -12.89 -7.87 3.76
CA GLN A 59 -11.52 -7.47 3.48
C GLN A 59 -11.20 -6.08 4.04
N LYS A 60 -12.10 -5.10 3.89
CA LYS A 60 -11.92 -3.76 4.50
C LYS A 60 -11.73 -3.87 6.02
N LYS A 61 -12.59 -4.62 6.70
CA LYS A 61 -12.47 -4.81 8.16
C LYS A 61 -11.13 -5.47 8.53
N ALA A 62 -10.70 -6.47 7.76
CA ALA A 62 -9.43 -7.16 7.98
C ALA A 62 -8.21 -6.26 7.73
N LEU A 63 -8.31 -5.31 6.80
CA LEU A 63 -7.27 -4.32 6.49
C LEU A 63 -7.07 -3.29 7.60
N GLN A 64 -8.09 -2.97 8.40
CA GLN A 64 -7.98 -2.00 9.49
C GLN A 64 -6.99 -2.40 10.60
N THR A 65 -6.67 -3.70 10.69
CA THR A 65 -5.72 -4.26 11.67
C THR A 65 -4.65 -5.12 11.00
N ALA A 66 -4.51 -5.05 9.67
CA ALA A 66 -3.49 -5.80 8.96
C ALA A 66 -2.09 -5.34 9.41
N THR A 67 -1.16 -6.29 9.47
CA THR A 67 0.25 -6.03 9.80
C THR A 67 1.15 -6.62 8.73
N VAL A 68 2.43 -6.26 8.74
CA VAL A 68 3.42 -6.79 7.80
C VAL A 68 4.42 -7.67 8.55
N ASP A 69 4.68 -8.86 8.03
CA ASP A 69 5.73 -9.76 8.47
C ASP A 69 7.12 -9.24 8.07
N PRO A 70 7.94 -8.76 9.02
CA PRO A 70 9.24 -8.16 8.67
C PRO A 70 10.25 -9.16 8.11
N GLN A 71 9.98 -10.47 8.20
CA GLN A 71 10.81 -11.55 7.65
C GLN A 71 10.52 -11.83 6.17
N ARG A 72 9.36 -11.40 5.67
CA ARG A 72 8.91 -11.60 4.29
C ARG A 72 9.08 -10.37 3.41
N VAL A 73 9.41 -9.23 4.02
CA VAL A 73 9.78 -7.99 3.32
C VAL A 73 11.14 -8.15 2.65
N VAL A 74 11.24 -7.72 1.38
CA VAL A 74 12.46 -7.81 0.59
C VAL A 74 13.15 -6.45 0.57
N VAL A 75 14.31 -6.36 1.22
CA VAL A 75 15.13 -5.14 1.21
C VAL A 75 16.06 -5.20 0.00
N ARG A 76 15.81 -4.36 -1.01
CA ARG A 76 16.73 -4.21 -2.15
C ARG A 76 17.89 -3.30 -1.79
N THR A 77 17.57 -2.16 -1.21
CA THR A 77 18.50 -1.18 -0.65
C THR A 77 17.86 -0.53 0.59
N LEU A 78 18.61 0.30 1.31
CA LEU A 78 18.03 1.00 2.47
C LEU A 78 16.91 1.97 2.05
N ASP A 79 16.96 2.50 0.84
CA ASP A 79 15.99 3.42 0.26
C ASP A 79 14.94 2.75 -0.64
N LYS A 80 15.02 1.44 -0.91
CA LYS A 80 14.06 0.70 -1.74
C LYS A 80 13.70 -0.65 -1.14
N ILE A 81 12.44 -0.81 -0.79
CA ILE A 81 11.92 -1.98 -0.09
C ILE A 81 10.68 -2.49 -0.81
N GLU A 82 10.62 -3.79 -1.04
CA GLU A 82 9.47 -4.46 -1.61
C GLU A 82 8.63 -5.08 -0.49
N MET A 83 7.33 -4.91 -0.60
CA MET A 83 6.28 -5.48 0.27
C MET A 83 5.48 -6.47 -0.57
N PRO A 84 5.91 -7.75 -0.60
CA PRO A 84 5.15 -8.79 -1.26
C PRO A 84 3.80 -9.02 -0.58
N LEU A 85 2.81 -9.48 -1.33
CA LEU A 85 1.49 -9.84 -0.79
C LEU A 85 1.60 -10.83 0.38
N GLU A 86 2.48 -11.82 0.27
CA GLU A 86 2.70 -12.85 1.29
C GLU A 86 3.28 -12.31 2.60
N ALA A 87 3.77 -11.07 2.61
CA ALA A 87 4.19 -10.39 3.83
C ALA A 87 3.00 -9.81 4.62
N VAL A 88 1.83 -9.64 4.02
CA VAL A 88 0.65 -9.10 4.71
C VAL A 88 0.00 -10.17 5.58
N ARG A 89 -0.11 -9.87 6.88
CA ARG A 89 -0.81 -10.67 7.87
C ARG A 89 -2.15 -10.02 8.16
N SER A 90 -3.23 -10.73 7.82
CA SER A 90 -4.60 -10.28 8.01
C SER A 90 -5.51 -11.45 8.38
N SER A 91 -6.69 -11.15 8.93
CA SER A 91 -7.72 -12.14 9.23
C SER A 91 -8.49 -12.61 7.99
N ALA A 92 -8.35 -11.91 6.87
CA ALA A 92 -8.94 -12.29 5.58
C ALA A 92 -7.84 -12.70 4.58
N THR A 93 -8.23 -13.47 3.57
CA THR A 93 -7.35 -13.87 2.47
C THR A 93 -7.42 -12.83 1.35
N PHE A 94 -6.26 -12.53 0.76
CA PHE A 94 -6.13 -11.64 -0.37
C PHE A 94 -5.44 -12.37 -1.53
N THR A 95 -5.90 -12.12 -2.74
CA THR A 95 -5.27 -12.51 -4.00
C THR A 95 -4.41 -11.36 -4.52
N GLU A 96 -3.58 -11.64 -5.53
CA GLU A 96 -2.80 -10.59 -6.22
C GLU A 96 -3.71 -9.48 -6.77
N SER A 97 -4.90 -9.82 -7.27
CA SER A 97 -5.87 -8.84 -7.75
C SER A 97 -6.50 -7.99 -6.63
N ASP A 98 -6.46 -8.41 -5.37
CA ASP A 98 -7.04 -7.66 -4.27
C ASP A 98 -6.09 -6.59 -3.71
N LEU A 99 -4.81 -6.93 -3.55
CA LEU A 99 -3.86 -6.09 -2.83
C LEU A 99 -2.51 -5.94 -3.54
N GLY A 100 -2.12 -6.87 -4.42
CA GLY A 100 -0.84 -6.82 -5.15
C GLY A 100 0.42 -6.83 -4.28
N SER A 101 1.57 -6.65 -4.93
CA SER A 101 2.86 -6.39 -4.29
C SER A 101 3.31 -4.96 -4.58
N TYR A 102 3.88 -4.28 -3.59
CA TYR A 102 4.31 -2.88 -3.75
C TYR A 102 5.78 -2.66 -3.49
N THR A 103 6.35 -1.68 -4.20
CA THR A 103 7.65 -1.10 -3.89
C THR A 103 7.46 0.21 -3.16
N LEU A 104 8.10 0.35 -2.00
CA LEU A 104 8.24 1.61 -1.28
C LEU A 104 9.67 2.15 -1.43
N GLU A 105 9.77 3.43 -1.78
CA GLU A 105 11.04 4.14 -1.86
C GLU A 105 11.11 5.29 -0.86
N TYR A 106 12.31 5.56 -0.34
CA TYR A 106 12.56 6.66 0.59
C TYR A 106 12.67 7.97 -0.19
N LEU A 107 11.65 8.82 -0.08
CA LEU A 107 11.53 10.09 -0.78
C LEU A 107 11.10 11.16 0.23
N LYS A 108 11.58 12.40 0.09
CA LYS A 108 11.10 13.54 0.92
C LYS A 108 11.04 13.26 2.43
N ASN A 109 12.04 12.55 2.96
CA ASN A 109 12.18 12.14 4.35
C ASN A 109 11.27 10.98 4.85
N ASP A 110 10.54 10.29 3.98
CA ASP A 110 9.70 9.15 4.36
C ASP A 110 9.58 8.08 3.26
N TYR A 111 8.88 6.98 3.52
CA TYR A 111 8.60 5.94 2.51
C TYR A 111 7.23 6.12 1.86
N TYR A 112 7.24 5.95 0.54
CA TYR A 112 6.06 6.09 -0.31
C TYR A 112 6.00 4.96 -1.33
N ILE A 113 4.80 4.53 -1.68
CA ILE A 113 4.61 3.55 -2.76
C ILE A 113 4.95 4.25 -4.09
N THR A 114 5.89 3.68 -4.84
CA THR A 114 6.32 4.18 -6.16
C THR A 114 5.95 3.23 -7.30
N ASP A 115 5.72 1.96 -6.99
CA ASP A 115 5.31 0.94 -7.94
C ASP A 115 4.43 -0.11 -7.27
N GLY A 116 3.54 -0.71 -8.06
CA GLY A 116 2.69 -1.83 -7.64
C GLY A 116 2.52 -2.82 -8.79
N GLN A 117 2.43 -4.10 -8.47
CA GLN A 117 2.14 -5.19 -9.39
C GLN A 117 0.99 -6.03 -8.89
#